data_AF-A0A847BDK7-F1
#
_entry.id   AF-A0A847BDK7-F1
#
_cell.length_a   1.000
_cell.length_b   1.000
_cell.length_c   1.000
_cell.angle_alpha   90.00
_cell.angle_beta   90.00
_cell.angle_gamma   90.00
#
_symmetry.space_group_name_H-M   'P 1'
#
loop_
_entity.id
_entity.type
_entity.pdbx_description
1 polymer ?
#
loop_
_entity_poly.entity_id
_entity_poly.type
_entity_poly.pdbx_seq_one_letter_code
_entity_poly.pdbx_strand_id
1 'polypeptide(L)'
;HLDIEDDLARLLVEEGFTTLEEIAYVPLEEMLEIEELDEELVEDLRARAKDELLTLAIASEEQLDGAQPADDLLGMEGMERHLAFTLASRDITTMEDLAEQSVDDLMDIEGMDEERAAALIMAARAPWFENEQ
;
A
#
# COMPACT_ATOMS: atom_id res chain seq x y z
N HIS A 1 9.03 -8.65 12.33
CA HIS A 1 9.41 -8.73 10.91
C HIS A 1 10.61 -9.64 10.73
N LEU A 2 11.80 -9.32 11.26
CA LEU A 2 12.98 -10.17 11.02
C LEU A 2 13.26 -11.28 12.06
N ASP A 3 12.45 -11.36 13.13
CA ASP A 3 12.63 -12.30 14.24
C ASP A 3 14.08 -12.35 14.75
N ILE A 4 14.60 -11.16 15.04
CA ILE A 4 15.94 -10.92 15.58
C ILE A 4 15.86 -10.44 17.02
N GLU A 5 16.96 -10.58 17.73
CA GLU A 5 17.11 -10.10 19.11
C GLU A 5 17.06 -8.57 19.16
N ASP A 6 16.51 -8.02 20.25
CA ASP A 6 16.34 -6.57 20.43
C ASP A 6 17.67 -5.79 20.34
N ASP A 7 18.77 -6.39 20.81
CA ASP A 7 20.09 -5.75 20.78
C ASP A 7 20.63 -5.68 19.34
N LEU A 8 20.41 -6.73 18.54
CA LEU A 8 20.74 -6.75 17.11
C LEU A 8 19.90 -5.73 16.32
N ALA A 9 18.61 -5.62 16.65
CA ALA A 9 17.74 -4.63 16.02
C ALA A 9 18.20 -3.18 16.30
N ARG A 10 18.64 -2.89 17.54
CA ARG A 10 19.17 -1.57 17.90
C ARG A 10 20.48 -1.27 17.16
N LEU A 11 21.38 -2.24 17.10
CA LEU A 11 22.63 -2.11 16.34
C LEU A 11 22.37 -1.71 14.88
N LEU A 12 21.47 -2.43 14.20
CA LEU A 12 21.12 -2.13 12.80
C LEU A 12 20.59 -0.69 12.64
N VAL A 13 19.75 -0.22 13.57
CA VAL A 13 19.22 1.16 13.54
C VAL A 13 20.32 2.19 13.83
N GLU A 14 21.25 1.90 14.74
CA GLU A 14 22.40 2.76 15.06
C GLU A 14 23.34 2.91 13.86
N GLU A 15 23.52 1.85 13.07
CA GLU A 15 24.27 1.83 11.82
C GLU A 15 23.48 2.40 10.62
N GLY A 16 22.21 2.78 10.83
CA GLY A 16 21.39 3.49 9.84
C GLY A 16 20.46 2.63 9.00
N PHE A 17 20.38 1.32 9.26
CA PHE A 17 19.40 0.43 8.62
C PHE A 17 18.03 0.61 9.28
N THR A 18 17.15 1.34 8.60
CA THR A 18 15.81 1.67 9.10
C THR A 18 14.69 0.99 8.32
N THR A 19 15.01 0.38 7.18
CA THR A 19 14.06 -0.28 6.29
C THR A 19 14.47 -1.71 5.95
N LEU A 20 13.49 -2.55 5.56
CA LEU A 20 13.75 -3.92 5.13
C LEU A 20 14.47 -3.94 3.78
N GLU A 21 14.25 -2.94 2.93
CA GLU A 21 14.88 -2.78 1.63
C GLU A 21 16.37 -2.53 1.75
N GLU A 22 16.79 -1.67 2.69
CA GLU A 22 18.21 -1.45 2.98
C GLU A 22 18.87 -2.77 3.37
N ILE A 23 18.26 -3.53 4.29
CA ILE A 23 18.79 -4.82 4.71
C ILE A 23 18.83 -5.80 3.53
N ALA A 24 17.77 -5.90 2.71
CA ALA A 24 17.69 -6.86 1.61
C ALA A 24 18.70 -6.59 0.48
N TYR A 25 18.95 -5.32 0.16
CA TYR A 25 19.57 -4.92 -1.11
C TYR A 25 20.92 -4.21 -0.98
N VAL A 26 21.33 -3.76 0.21
CA VAL A 26 22.67 -3.20 0.43
C VAL A 26 23.75 -4.26 0.10
N PRO A 27 24.92 -3.85 -0.44
CA PRO A 27 26.04 -4.75 -0.67
C PRO A 27 26.42 -5.52 0.59
N LEU A 28 26.79 -6.80 0.43
CA LEU A 28 27.14 -7.66 1.56
C LEU A 28 28.37 -7.10 2.29
N GLU A 29 29.29 -6.51 1.53
CA GLU A 29 30.51 -5.88 2.04
C GLU A 29 30.20 -4.73 3.01
N GLU A 30 29.17 -3.92 2.75
CA GLU A 30 28.78 -2.81 3.62
C GLU A 30 28.20 -3.30 4.94
N MET A 31 27.43 -4.40 4.92
CA MET A 31 26.92 -5.00 6.15
C MET A 31 28.02 -5.67 6.98
N LEU A 32 29.03 -6.23 6.32
CA LEU A 32 30.21 -6.82 6.98
C LEU A 32 31.17 -5.78 7.59
N GLU A 33 30.94 -4.48 7.38
CA GLU A 33 31.69 -3.43 8.09
C GLU A 33 31.28 -3.34 9.57
N ILE A 34 30.12 -3.88 9.94
CA ILE A 34 29.62 -3.93 11.31
C ILE A 34 30.31 -5.08 12.05
N GLU A 35 31.12 -4.77 13.07
CA GLU A 35 31.97 -5.77 13.76
C GLU A 35 31.19 -6.92 14.40
N GLU A 36 29.95 -6.67 14.82
CA GLU A 36 29.05 -7.64 15.43
C GLU A 36 28.28 -8.52 14.42
N LEU A 37 28.42 -8.28 13.11
CA LEU A 37 27.80 -9.08 12.06
C LEU A 37 28.82 -9.99 11.37
N ASP A 38 28.50 -11.28 11.29
CA ASP A 38 29.23 -12.22 10.44
C ASP A 38 28.49 -12.51 9.13
N GLU A 39 29.19 -13.14 8.17
CA GLU A 39 28.65 -13.43 6.83
C GLU A 39 27.38 -14.29 6.90
N GLU A 40 27.34 -15.27 7.80
CA GLU A 40 26.18 -16.15 7.99
C GLU A 40 24.96 -15.36 8.48
N LEU A 41 25.15 -14.51 9.49
CA LEU A 41 24.10 -13.65 10.03
C LEU A 41 23.60 -12.64 9.00
N VAL A 42 24.49 -12.02 8.21
CA VAL A 42 24.11 -11.09 7.15
C VAL A 42 23.27 -11.80 6.09
N GLU A 43 23.70 -12.96 5.60
CA GLU A 43 22.93 -13.73 4.61
C GLU A 43 21.54 -14.10 5.13
N ASP A 44 21.44 -14.53 6.39
CA ASP A 44 20.18 -14.86 7.06
C ASP A 44 19.26 -13.64 7.17
N LEU A 45 19.78 -12.50 7.62
CA LEU A 45 19.03 -11.24 7.73
C LEU A 45 18.49 -10.81 6.37
N ARG A 46 19.31 -10.92 5.31
CA ARG A 46 18.93 -10.59 3.94
C ARG A 46 17.85 -11.52 3.41
N ALA A 47 17.95 -12.82 3.68
CA ALA A 47 16.95 -13.78 3.27
C ALA A 47 15.61 -13.46 3.91
N ARG A 48 15.59 -13.25 5.23
CA ARG A 48 14.37 -12.89 5.98
C ARG A 48 13.78 -11.55 5.53
N ALA A 49 14.62 -10.55 5.27
CA ALA A 49 14.14 -9.26 4.78
C ALA A 49 13.44 -9.40 3.42
N LYS A 50 14.00 -10.21 2.51
CA LYS A 50 13.37 -10.51 1.22
C LYS A 50 12.07 -11.29 1.37
N ASP A 51 12.05 -12.27 2.25
CA ASP A 51 10.84 -13.07 2.52
C ASP A 51 9.72 -12.20 3.10
N GLU A 52 10.05 -11.25 3.99
CA GLU A 52 9.06 -10.29 4.50
C GLU A 52 8.62 -9.28 3.45
N LEU A 53 9.54 -8.75 2.63
CA LEU A 53 9.16 -7.88 1.52
C LEU A 53 8.23 -8.60 0.53
N LEU A 54 8.47 -9.89 0.27
CA LEU A 54 7.60 -10.71 -0.56
C LEU A 54 6.24 -10.93 0.13
N THR A 55 6.23 -11.24 1.42
CA THR A 55 4.99 -11.43 2.19
C THR A 55 4.17 -10.15 2.25
N LEU A 56 4.81 -8.99 2.42
CA LEU A 56 4.17 -7.69 2.36
C LEU A 56 3.61 -7.38 0.97
N ALA A 57 4.35 -7.73 -0.09
CA ALA A 57 3.88 -7.57 -1.47
C ALA A 57 2.66 -8.47 -1.74
N ILE A 58 2.68 -9.73 -1.28
CA ILE A 58 1.56 -10.66 -1.41
C ILE A 58 0.39 -10.20 -0.57
N ALA A 59 0.58 -9.78 0.69
CA ALA A 59 -0.50 -9.26 1.52
C ALA A 59 -1.10 -7.98 0.92
N SER A 60 -0.26 -7.15 0.30
CA SER A 60 -0.73 -6.01 -0.48
C SER A 60 -1.48 -6.45 -1.73
N GLU A 61 -1.18 -7.57 -2.39
CA GLU A 61 -1.96 -8.12 -3.50
C GLU A 61 -3.25 -8.81 -3.02
N GLU A 62 -3.22 -9.55 -1.91
CA GLU A 62 -4.36 -10.24 -1.32
C GLU A 62 -5.41 -9.26 -0.78
N GLN A 63 -5.00 -8.09 -0.28
CA GLN A 63 -5.91 -6.99 0.02
C GLN A 63 -6.61 -6.44 -1.24
N LEU A 64 -6.03 -6.61 -2.43
CA LEU A 64 -6.59 -6.20 -3.72
C LEU A 64 -7.43 -7.32 -4.37
N ASP A 65 -7.20 -8.58 -3.98
CA ASP A 65 -7.84 -9.79 -4.54
C ASP A 65 -9.27 -10.02 -4.02
N GLY A 66 -9.73 -9.25 -3.02
CA GLY A 66 -11.13 -9.31 -2.55
C GLY A 66 -12.13 -8.68 -3.53
N ALA A 67 -11.70 -7.63 -4.24
CA ALA A 67 -12.47 -6.94 -5.27
C ALA A 67 -11.54 -5.98 -6.02
N GLN A 68 -11.38 -6.21 -7.32
CA GLN A 68 -10.57 -5.36 -8.17
C GLN A 68 -11.45 -4.22 -8.72
N PRO A 69 -11.05 -2.94 -8.57
CA PRO A 69 -11.77 -1.84 -9.19
C PRO A 69 -11.69 -1.97 -10.71
N ALA A 70 -12.80 -1.67 -11.37
CA ALA A 70 -12.89 -1.63 -12.82
C ALA A 70 -12.11 -0.43 -13.39
N ASP A 71 -11.78 -0.54 -14.68
CA ASP A 71 -10.96 0.47 -15.37
C ASP A 71 -11.62 1.85 -15.42
N ASP A 72 -12.95 1.92 -15.38
CA ASP A 72 -13.71 3.17 -15.35
C ASP A 72 -13.54 3.91 -14.02
N LEU A 73 -13.56 3.19 -12.90
CA LEU A 73 -13.28 3.73 -11.57
C LEU A 73 -11.82 4.17 -11.46
N LEU A 74 -10.88 3.32 -11.90
CA LEU A 74 -9.43 3.62 -11.89
C LEU A 74 -9.06 4.80 -12.78
N GLY A 75 -9.77 4.99 -13.89
CA GLY A 75 -9.53 6.05 -14.86
C GLY A 75 -10.22 7.37 -14.55
N MET A 76 -11.04 7.43 -13.50
CA MET A 76 -11.80 8.62 -13.14
C MET A 76 -10.89 9.78 -12.68
N GLU A 77 -11.24 11.00 -13.07
CA GLU A 77 -10.55 12.20 -12.61
C GLU A 77 -10.60 12.32 -11.08
N GLY A 78 -9.43 12.53 -10.46
CA GLY A 78 -9.31 12.62 -9.00
C GLY A 78 -9.26 11.27 -8.27
N MET A 79 -9.39 10.14 -8.98
CA MET A 79 -9.22 8.81 -8.38
C MET A 79 -7.74 8.45 -8.23
N GLU A 80 -7.35 8.09 -7.02
CA GLU A 80 -6.04 7.51 -6.73
C GLU A 80 -6.15 5.98 -6.73
N ARG A 81 -5.09 5.29 -7.19
CA ARG A 81 -5.07 3.83 -7.27
C ARG A 81 -5.40 3.20 -5.91
N HIS A 82 -4.71 3.60 -4.85
CA HIS A 82 -4.94 3.08 -3.49
C HIS A 82 -6.40 3.27 -3.03
N LEU A 83 -6.99 4.43 -3.33
CA LEU A 83 -8.39 4.71 -2.99
C LEU A 83 -9.36 3.83 -3.78
N ALA A 84 -9.14 3.64 -5.08
CA ALA A 84 -10.00 2.77 -5.90
C ALA A 84 -10.05 1.34 -5.36
N PHE A 85 -8.93 0.80 -4.90
CA PHE A 85 -8.89 -0.51 -4.27
C PHE A 85 -9.52 -0.52 -2.86
N THR A 86 -9.40 0.57 -2.12
CA THR A 86 -10.09 0.74 -0.82
C THR A 86 -11.61 0.81 -0.98
N LEU A 87 -12.09 1.37 -2.10
CA LEU A 87 -13.50 1.38 -2.48
C LEU A 87 -13.95 -0.01 -2.95
N ALA A 88 -13.15 -0.67 -3.77
CA ALA A 88 -13.47 -2.01 -4.26
C ALA A 88 -13.62 -3.02 -3.12
N SER A 89 -12.76 -2.97 -2.09
CA SER A 89 -12.89 -3.82 -0.90
C SER A 89 -14.17 -3.57 -0.07
N ARG A 90 -14.92 -2.50 -0.39
CA ARG A 90 -16.25 -2.17 0.15
C ARG A 90 -17.39 -2.44 -0.87
N ASP A 91 -17.16 -3.32 -1.85
CA ASP A 91 -18.07 -3.63 -2.95
C ASP A 91 -18.37 -2.45 -3.90
N ILE A 92 -17.58 -1.38 -3.86
CA ILE A 92 -17.67 -0.24 -4.80
C ILE A 92 -16.60 -0.44 -5.88
N THR A 93 -16.93 -1.21 -6.90
CA THR A 93 -15.95 -1.68 -7.90
C THR A 93 -15.94 -0.87 -9.17
N THR A 94 -17.05 -0.25 -9.54
CA THR A 94 -17.22 0.52 -10.78
C THR A 94 -17.47 2.00 -10.50
N MET A 95 -17.37 2.83 -11.53
CA MET A 95 -17.75 4.23 -11.43
C MET A 95 -19.26 4.39 -11.15
N GLU A 96 -20.09 3.47 -11.64
CA GLU A 96 -21.53 3.43 -11.34
C GLU A 96 -21.79 3.14 -9.86
N ASP A 97 -21.10 2.15 -9.27
CA ASP A 97 -21.22 1.83 -7.84
C ASP A 97 -20.89 3.05 -6.97
N LEU A 98 -19.84 3.81 -7.36
CA LEU A 98 -19.44 5.04 -6.67
C LEU A 98 -20.48 6.15 -6.84
N ALA A 99 -21.09 6.27 -8.03
CA ALA A 99 -22.13 7.25 -8.30
C ALA A 99 -23.39 7.03 -7.45
N GLU A 100 -23.65 5.80 -6.98
CA GLU A 100 -24.75 5.47 -6.09
C GLU A 100 -24.49 5.82 -4.61
N GLN A 101 -23.24 6.09 -4.23
CA GLN A 101 -22.89 6.38 -2.83
C GLN A 101 -23.30 7.80 -2.40
N SER A 102 -23.43 7.96 -1.08
CA SER A 102 -23.54 9.27 -0.43
C SER A 102 -22.19 9.71 0.15
N VAL A 103 -22.06 11.00 0.46
CA VAL A 103 -20.85 11.53 1.10
C VAL A 103 -20.57 10.83 2.42
N ASP A 104 -21.62 10.61 3.22
CA ASP A 104 -21.54 9.94 4.52
C ASP A 104 -20.97 8.51 4.40
N ASP A 105 -21.30 7.78 3.34
CA ASP A 105 -20.83 6.40 3.12
C ASP A 105 -19.31 6.34 2.88
N LEU A 106 -18.71 7.43 2.38
CA LEU A 106 -17.28 7.53 2.12
C LEU A 106 -16.50 8.09 3.31
N MET A 107 -17.16 8.69 4.31
CA MET A 107 -16.49 9.32 5.46
C MET A 107 -15.75 8.33 6.37
N ASP A 108 -16.08 7.04 6.31
CA ASP A 108 -15.39 5.98 7.04
C ASP A 108 -14.04 5.56 6.39
N ILE A 109 -13.66 6.17 5.26
CA ILE A 109 -12.39 5.93 4.58
C ILE A 109 -11.32 6.83 5.19
N GLU A 110 -10.19 6.24 5.58
CA GLU A 110 -9.06 6.99 6.14
C GLU A 110 -8.56 8.06 5.16
N GLY A 111 -8.45 9.31 5.64
CA GLY A 111 -8.02 10.44 4.82
C GLY A 111 -9.08 11.00 3.87
N MET A 112 -10.35 10.57 4.00
CA MET A 112 -11.48 11.17 3.29
C MET A 112 -12.04 12.39 4.05
N ASP A 113 -12.38 13.44 3.31
CA ASP A 113 -13.15 14.57 3.79
C ASP A 113 -14.39 14.80 2.93
N GLU A 114 -15.31 15.63 3.43
CA GLU A 114 -16.63 15.89 2.84
C GLU A 114 -16.52 16.48 1.42
N GLU A 115 -15.53 17.35 1.19
CA GLU A 115 -15.30 18.01 -0.10
C GLU A 115 -14.78 17.01 -1.14
N ARG A 116 -13.79 16.19 -0.76
CA ARG A 116 -13.21 15.14 -1.61
C ARG A 116 -14.23 14.07 -1.95
N ALA A 117 -14.99 13.59 -0.96
CA ALA A 117 -16.05 12.60 -1.18
C ALA A 117 -17.11 13.13 -2.15
N ALA A 118 -17.58 14.37 -1.94
CA ALA A 118 -18.54 15.00 -2.85
C ALA A 118 -17.99 15.15 -4.27
N ALA A 119 -16.72 15.55 -4.41
CA ALA A 119 -16.07 15.70 -5.72
C ALA A 119 -15.99 14.36 -6.48
N LEU A 120 -15.59 13.27 -5.79
CA LEU A 120 -15.49 11.94 -6.39
C LEU A 120 -16.86 11.41 -6.83
N ILE A 121 -17.89 11.55 -5.99
CA ILE A 121 -19.26 11.12 -6.34
C ILE A 121 -19.81 11.93 -7.52
N MET A 122 -19.55 13.24 -7.55
CA MET A 122 -19.96 14.10 -8.66
C MET A 122 -19.23 13.77 -9.97
N ALA A 123 -17.93 13.47 -9.90
CA ALA A 123 -17.15 13.01 -11.03
C ALA A 123 -17.70 11.67 -11.57
N ALA A 124 -18.02 10.74 -10.68
CA ALA A 124 -18.63 9.46 -11.05
C ALA A 124 -20.01 9.63 -11.72
N ARG A 125 -20.78 10.64 -11.32
CA ARG A 125 -22.10 10.97 -11.91
C ARG A 125 -22.02 11.80 -13.20
N ALA A 126 -20.86 12.34 -13.56
CA ALA A 126 -20.72 13.20 -14.73
C ALA A 126 -21.32 12.61 -16.03
N PRO A 127 -21.16 11.31 -16.35
CA PRO A 127 -21.75 10.72 -17.56
C PRO A 127 -23.27 10.76 -17.63
N TRP A 128 -23.95 10.85 -16.47
CA TRP A 128 -25.42 10.97 -16.43
C TRP A 128 -25.88 12.37 -16.84
N PHE A 129 -25.05 13.38 -16.56
CA PHE A 129 -25.32 14.78 -16.91
C PHE A 129 -24.87 15.14 -18.33
N GLU A 130 -23.93 14.39 -18.92
CA GLU A 130 -23.50 14.58 -20.31
C GLU A 130 -24.55 14.13 -21.33
N ASN A 131 -25.43 13.19 -20.96
CA ASN A 131 -26.50 12.69 -21.84
C ASN A 131 -27.79 13.53 -21.79
N GLU A 132 -27.86 14.61 -21.00
CA GLU A 132 -29.03 15.50 -20.90
C GLU A 132 -28.95 16.76 -21.80
N GLN A 133 -28.04 16.80 -22.79
CA GLN A 133 -27.90 17.92 -23.74
C GLN A 133 -28.21 17.56 -25.20
#